data_AF-A0A1G4W391-F1
#
_entry.id   AF-A0A1G4W391-F1
#
_cell.length_a   1.000
_cell.length_b   1.000
_cell.length_c   1.000
_cell.angle_alpha   90.00
_cell.angle_beta   90.00
_cell.angle_gamma   90.00
#
_symmetry.space_group_name_H-M   'P 1'
#
loop_
_entity.id
_entity.type
_entity.pdbx_description
1 polymer ?
#
loop_
_entity_poly.entity_id
_entity_poly.type
_entity_poly.pdbx_seq_one_letter_code
_entity_poly.pdbx_strand_id
1 'polypeptide(L)'
;KIVKTPEVEVTNTNGILSAGTYKTGNNGILILDGVLTVNGQKLYYKNNKIGHRAGLVEWNGDFYYVIENGVLETGFVTVKKTNNLKEYGVYEFDAEGKMITDKNGFVDENGSTYYYVDGKRTYAGLIEVDGDLYYVAGDCKPVKGKSYFITHTNGLIEKSCHAVFGEDGKLVRFGKK
;
A
#
# COMPACT_ATOMS: atom_id res chain seq x y z
N LYS A 1 -29.99 -21.46 -7.45
CA LYS A 1 -30.15 -20.02 -7.13
C LYS A 1 -29.18 -19.70 -6.00
N ILE A 2 -28.16 -18.87 -6.22
CA ILE A 2 -27.34 -18.35 -5.11
C ILE A 2 -28.24 -17.37 -4.36
N VAL A 3 -28.68 -17.75 -3.16
CA VAL A 3 -29.43 -16.84 -2.29
C VAL A 3 -28.41 -15.84 -1.75
N LYS A 4 -28.41 -14.62 -2.31
CA LYS A 4 -27.66 -13.53 -1.68
C LYS A 4 -28.23 -13.32 -0.28
N THR A 5 -27.37 -13.31 0.72
CA THR A 5 -27.74 -12.93 2.08
C THR A 5 -28.26 -11.50 2.06
N PRO A 6 -29.37 -11.20 2.77
CA PRO A 6 -29.92 -9.85 2.83
C PRO A 6 -28.93 -8.87 3.49
N GLU A 7 -28.89 -7.64 2.99
CA GLU A 7 -28.09 -6.55 3.54
C GLU A 7 -29.01 -5.49 4.15
N VAL A 8 -28.54 -4.83 5.21
CA VAL A 8 -29.23 -3.74 5.88
C VAL A 8 -28.30 -2.53 5.96
N GLU A 9 -28.82 -1.37 5.56
CA GLU A 9 -28.14 -0.09 5.72
C GLU A 9 -28.49 0.49 7.11
N VAL A 10 -27.48 0.71 7.93
CA VAL A 10 -27.60 1.33 9.25
C VAL A 10 -27.11 2.76 9.13
N THR A 11 -28.03 3.73 9.23
CA THR A 11 -27.71 5.17 9.13
C THR A 11 -27.71 5.86 10.49
N ASN A 12 -28.50 5.39 11.45
CA ASN A 12 -28.55 5.88 12.83
C ASN A 12 -28.02 4.81 13.78
N THR A 13 -27.09 5.18 14.68
CA THR A 13 -26.47 4.23 15.61
C THR A 13 -26.48 4.75 17.05
N ASN A 14 -26.44 3.82 18.00
CA ASN A 14 -26.27 4.12 19.42
C ASN A 14 -24.79 4.17 19.85
N GLY A 15 -23.86 4.24 18.89
CA GLY A 15 -22.41 4.25 19.13
C GLY A 15 -21.74 2.89 19.30
N ILE A 16 -22.50 1.80 19.42
CA ILE A 16 -21.93 0.44 19.55
C ILE A 16 -21.23 0.02 18.26
N LEU A 17 -21.89 0.26 17.12
CA LEU A 17 -21.42 -0.05 15.78
C LEU A 17 -21.55 1.19 14.90
N SER A 18 -20.60 1.42 13.99
CA SER A 18 -20.67 2.55 13.05
C SER A 18 -21.83 2.42 12.06
N ALA A 19 -22.26 3.54 11.49
CA ALA A 19 -23.15 3.51 10.33
C ALA A 19 -22.47 2.76 9.17
N GLY A 20 -23.24 2.05 8.36
CA GLY A 20 -22.72 1.23 7.28
C GLY A 20 -23.71 0.20 6.77
N THR A 21 -23.29 -0.55 5.74
CA THR A 21 -24.07 -1.67 5.19
C THR A 21 -23.57 -2.98 5.80
N TYR A 22 -24.49 -3.76 6.36
CA TYR A 22 -24.17 -5.02 7.04
C TYR A 22 -24.96 -6.17 6.44
N LYS A 23 -24.34 -7.35 6.39
CA LYS A 23 -25.05 -8.58 6.04
C LYS A 23 -25.90 -9.05 7.20
N THR A 24 -27.02 -9.68 6.86
CA THR A 24 -27.93 -10.31 7.82
C THR A 24 -28.17 -11.76 7.43
N GLY A 25 -28.32 -12.63 8.41
CA GLY A 25 -28.85 -13.97 8.19
C GLY A 25 -30.35 -13.93 7.89
N ASN A 26 -30.91 -15.08 7.47
CA ASN A 26 -32.34 -15.21 7.17
C ASN A 26 -33.28 -14.94 8.37
N ASN A 27 -32.73 -14.91 9.58
CA ASN A 27 -33.42 -14.58 10.83
C ASN A 27 -33.29 -13.10 11.23
N GLY A 28 -32.70 -12.25 10.37
CA GLY A 28 -32.50 -10.83 10.63
C GLY A 28 -31.34 -10.51 11.59
N ILE A 29 -30.58 -11.52 12.04
CA ILE A 29 -29.39 -11.28 12.88
C ILE A 29 -28.24 -10.81 11.99
N LEU A 30 -27.53 -9.76 12.41
CA LEU A 30 -26.34 -9.26 11.73
C LEU A 30 -25.25 -10.34 11.65
N ILE A 31 -24.60 -10.40 10.50
CA ILE A 31 -23.38 -11.17 10.29
C ILE A 31 -22.21 -10.18 10.31
N LEU A 32 -21.47 -10.20 11.41
CA LEU A 32 -20.25 -9.39 11.58
C LEU A 32 -19.07 -10.13 10.96
N ASP A 33 -18.65 -9.63 9.81
CA ASP A 33 -17.47 -10.05 9.08
C ASP A 33 -16.73 -8.82 8.57
N GLY A 34 -15.41 -8.89 8.59
CA GLY A 34 -14.54 -7.85 8.07
C GLY A 34 -14.10 -6.81 9.10
N VAL A 35 -13.65 -5.66 8.60
CA VAL A 35 -13.20 -4.53 9.42
C VAL A 35 -14.40 -3.66 9.79
N LEU A 36 -14.67 -3.56 11.10
CA LEU A 36 -15.81 -2.85 11.66
C LEU A 36 -15.36 -1.85 12.72
N THR A 37 -16.01 -0.70 12.80
CA THR A 37 -15.80 0.24 13.91
C THR A 37 -16.79 -0.06 15.02
N VAL A 38 -16.29 -0.57 16.14
CA VAL A 38 -17.06 -0.94 17.33
C VAL A 38 -16.61 -0.06 18.49
N ASN A 39 -17.54 0.69 19.10
CA ASN A 39 -17.24 1.68 20.15
C ASN A 39 -16.10 2.65 19.76
N GLY A 40 -16.06 3.07 18.49
CA GLY A 40 -15.02 3.96 17.96
C GLY A 40 -13.67 3.32 17.64
N GLN A 41 -13.49 2.02 17.89
CA GLN A 41 -12.28 1.27 17.56
C GLN A 41 -12.50 0.36 16.35
N LYS A 42 -11.56 0.35 15.41
CA LYS A 42 -11.56 -0.59 14.30
C LYS A 42 -11.08 -1.96 14.73
N LEU A 43 -11.91 -2.96 14.49
CA LEU A 43 -11.67 -4.36 14.83
C LEU A 43 -12.02 -5.26 13.65
N TYR A 44 -11.26 -6.34 13.50
CA TYR A 44 -11.56 -7.39 12.54
C TYR A 44 -12.45 -8.46 13.17
N TYR A 45 -13.57 -8.74 12.51
CA TYR A 45 -14.51 -9.80 12.83
C TYR A 45 -14.50 -10.89 11.76
N LYS A 46 -14.68 -12.14 12.20
CA LYS A 46 -14.91 -13.29 11.33
C LYS A 46 -15.92 -14.22 11.96
N ASN A 47 -16.97 -14.58 11.23
CA ASN A 47 -18.07 -15.43 11.67
C ASN A 47 -18.67 -14.97 13.00
N ASN A 48 -19.01 -13.68 13.12
CA ASN A 48 -19.58 -13.07 14.33
C ASN A 48 -18.67 -13.07 15.57
N LYS A 49 -17.37 -13.33 15.40
CA LYS A 49 -16.39 -13.35 16.49
C LYS A 49 -15.23 -12.42 16.17
N ILE A 50 -14.63 -11.85 17.22
CA ILE A 50 -13.38 -11.11 17.09
C ILE A 50 -12.32 -12.04 16.50
N GLY A 51 -11.69 -11.61 15.40
CA GLY A 51 -10.64 -12.34 14.71
C GLY A 51 -9.29 -12.23 15.42
N HIS A 52 -9.23 -12.66 16.67
CA HIS A 52 -8.04 -12.57 17.52
C HIS A 52 -6.80 -13.20 16.86
N ARG A 53 -5.74 -12.40 16.68
CA ARG A 53 -4.46 -12.79 16.05
C ARG A 53 -4.66 -13.46 14.68
N ALA A 54 -5.58 -12.93 13.87
CA ALA A 54 -5.81 -13.47 12.54
C ALA A 54 -4.58 -13.33 11.63
N GLY A 55 -3.66 -12.39 11.88
CA GLY A 55 -2.52 -12.11 11.01
C GLY A 55 -2.93 -11.24 9.82
N LEU A 56 -2.24 -11.38 8.69
CA LEU A 56 -2.61 -10.69 7.45
C LEU A 56 -3.94 -11.24 6.93
N VAL A 57 -4.92 -10.36 6.72
CA VAL A 57 -6.23 -10.71 6.15
C VAL A 57 -6.54 -9.77 5.00
N GLU A 58 -7.34 -10.25 4.05
CA GLU A 58 -7.89 -9.42 2.97
C GLU A 58 -9.38 -9.18 3.24
N TRP A 59 -9.81 -7.94 3.11
CA TRP A 59 -11.20 -7.55 3.24
C TRP A 59 -11.52 -6.42 2.25
N ASN A 60 -12.54 -6.62 1.41
CA ASN A 60 -12.94 -5.68 0.36
C ASN A 60 -11.80 -5.21 -0.57
N GLY A 61 -10.83 -6.10 -0.85
CA GLY A 61 -9.69 -5.82 -1.73
C GLY A 61 -8.49 -5.13 -1.04
N ASP A 62 -8.67 -4.68 0.20
CA ASP A 62 -7.60 -4.13 1.03
C ASP A 62 -7.02 -5.20 1.96
N PHE A 63 -5.74 -5.08 2.31
CA PHE A 63 -5.11 -5.96 3.29
C PHE A 63 -4.97 -5.29 4.66
N TYR A 64 -5.09 -6.06 5.72
CA TYR A 64 -5.02 -5.60 7.12
C TYR A 64 -4.18 -6.57 7.94
N TYR A 65 -3.39 -6.06 8.89
CA TYR A 65 -2.67 -6.93 9.83
C TYR A 65 -3.34 -6.93 11.21
N VAL A 66 -3.91 -8.07 11.56
CA VAL A 66 -4.75 -8.24 12.75
C VAL A 66 -3.97 -8.88 13.88
N ILE A 67 -3.91 -8.17 15.01
CA ILE A 67 -3.20 -8.58 16.21
C ILE A 67 -4.18 -9.05 17.30
N GLU A 68 -3.79 -8.88 18.57
CA GLU A 68 -4.59 -9.26 19.73
C GLU A 68 -5.95 -8.55 19.74
N ASN A 69 -6.98 -9.28 20.17
CA ASN A 69 -8.36 -8.80 20.24
C ASN A 69 -8.92 -8.19 18.94
N GLY A 70 -8.40 -8.60 17.79
CA GLY A 70 -8.90 -8.17 16.48
C GLY A 70 -8.46 -6.76 16.09
N VAL A 71 -7.58 -6.11 16.86
CA VAL A 71 -7.06 -4.77 16.56
C VAL A 71 -6.24 -4.80 15.28
N LEU A 72 -6.33 -3.73 14.50
CA LEU A 72 -5.56 -3.52 13.28
C LEU A 72 -4.29 -2.73 13.61
N GLU A 73 -3.15 -3.17 13.10
CA GLU A 73 -1.90 -2.40 13.16
C GLU A 73 -1.88 -1.28 12.10
N THR A 74 -1.13 -0.22 12.39
CA THR A 74 -0.91 0.93 11.49
C THR A 74 0.59 1.27 11.42
N GLY A 75 1.01 2.03 10.42
CA GLY A 75 2.42 2.36 10.19
C GLY A 75 3.25 1.19 9.65
N PHE A 76 4.55 1.16 9.95
CA PHE A 76 5.44 0.09 9.50
C PHE A 76 5.35 -1.14 10.39
N VAL A 77 4.85 -2.25 9.83
CA VAL A 77 4.55 -3.48 10.56
C VAL A 77 5.35 -4.64 9.98
N THR A 78 5.97 -5.44 10.85
CA THR A 78 6.55 -6.73 10.44
C THR A 78 5.47 -7.79 10.35
N VAL A 79 5.06 -8.11 9.13
CA VAL A 79 4.02 -9.10 8.83
C VAL A 79 4.62 -10.50 8.86
N LYS A 80 4.43 -11.20 9.98
CA LYS A 80 4.96 -12.56 10.19
C LYS A 80 3.97 -13.66 9.80
N LYS A 81 2.71 -13.49 10.22
CA LYS A 81 1.61 -14.41 9.90
C LYS A 81 0.92 -13.92 8.62
N THR A 82 1.45 -14.32 7.47
CA THR A 82 1.02 -13.78 6.18
C THR A 82 -0.26 -14.42 5.63
N ASN A 83 -0.68 -15.56 6.17
CA ASN A 83 -1.77 -16.39 5.66
C ASN A 83 -1.65 -16.68 4.14
N ASN A 84 -0.41 -16.73 3.61
CA ASN A 84 -0.10 -16.89 2.19
C ASN A 84 -0.67 -15.80 1.26
N LEU A 85 -1.07 -14.64 1.82
CA LEU A 85 -1.56 -13.50 1.03
C LEU A 85 -0.41 -12.64 0.49
N LYS A 86 0.70 -12.59 1.22
CA LYS A 86 1.95 -11.88 0.86
C LYS A 86 3.18 -12.61 1.43
N GLU A 87 4.37 -12.20 1.01
CA GLU A 87 5.62 -12.67 1.59
C GLU A 87 5.81 -12.12 3.01
N TYR A 88 6.60 -12.83 3.83
CA TYR A 88 7.08 -12.29 5.10
C TYR A 88 7.88 -11.00 4.84
N GLY A 89 7.59 -9.93 5.57
CA GLY A 89 8.29 -8.67 5.36
C GLY A 89 7.77 -7.52 6.22
N VAL A 90 8.35 -6.34 6.02
CA VAL A 90 7.87 -5.09 6.61
C VAL A 90 6.99 -4.39 5.58
N TYR A 91 5.76 -4.06 5.96
CA TYR A 91 4.78 -3.37 5.12
C TYR A 91 4.28 -2.12 5.84
N GLU A 92 3.80 -1.15 5.07
CA GLU A 92 3.21 0.08 5.59
C GLU A 92 1.68 -0.04 5.58
N PHE A 93 1.05 0.32 6.68
CA PHE A 93 -0.39 0.39 6.85
C PHE A 93 -0.79 1.83 7.15
N ASP A 94 -1.84 2.33 6.51
CA ASP A 94 -2.34 3.68 6.72
C ASP A 94 -3.02 3.84 8.10
N ALA A 95 -3.48 5.05 8.42
CA ALA A 95 -4.18 5.34 9.66
C ALA A 95 -5.51 4.56 9.81
N GLU A 96 -6.05 4.07 8.69
CA GLU A 96 -7.28 3.31 8.64
C GLU A 96 -7.03 1.79 8.80
N GLY A 97 -5.76 1.38 8.90
CA GLY A 97 -5.29 -0.01 9.02
C GLY A 97 -5.13 -0.72 7.67
N LYS A 98 -5.30 -0.04 6.55
CA LYS A 98 -5.16 -0.63 5.21
C LYS A 98 -3.70 -0.68 4.80
N MET A 99 -3.26 -1.82 4.28
CA MET A 99 -1.93 -1.95 3.71
C MET A 99 -1.81 -1.07 2.47
N ILE A 100 -0.76 -0.27 2.42
CA ILE A 100 -0.47 0.55 1.25
C ILE A 100 0.19 -0.34 0.19
N THR A 101 -0.61 -0.80 -0.78
CA THR A 101 -0.15 -1.72 -1.84
C THR A 101 0.16 -1.05 -3.17
N ASP A 102 -0.35 0.16 -3.39
CA ASP A 102 -0.46 0.73 -4.74
C ASP A 102 0.62 1.77 -5.05
N LYS A 103 1.68 1.82 -4.24
CA LYS A 103 2.84 2.68 -4.54
C LYS A 103 3.61 2.04 -5.72
N ASN A 104 3.49 2.64 -6.89
CA ASN A 104 4.23 2.32 -8.09
C ASN A 104 4.67 3.62 -8.79
N GLY A 105 5.84 3.60 -9.40
CA GLY A 105 6.42 4.78 -10.03
C GLY A 105 6.93 5.80 -9.00
N PHE A 106 6.93 7.08 -9.36
CA PHE A 106 7.38 8.16 -8.49
C PHE A 106 6.28 8.55 -7.48
N VAL A 107 6.61 8.48 -6.20
CA VAL A 107 5.71 8.81 -5.08
C VAL A 107 6.37 9.86 -4.20
N ASP A 108 5.66 10.95 -3.93
CA ASP A 108 6.08 11.99 -2.98
C ASP A 108 5.61 11.67 -1.56
N GLU A 109 6.54 11.52 -0.62
CA GLU A 109 6.25 11.27 0.78
C GLU A 109 7.35 11.83 1.69
N ASN A 110 6.97 12.35 2.86
CA ASN A 110 7.90 12.91 3.85
C ASN A 110 8.87 13.97 3.26
N GLY A 111 8.39 14.77 2.31
CA GLY A 111 9.18 15.82 1.66
C GLY A 111 10.26 15.32 0.69
N SER A 112 10.17 14.07 0.22
CA SER A 112 11.05 13.52 -0.82
C SER A 112 10.26 12.70 -1.82
N THR A 113 10.75 12.61 -3.06
CA THR A 113 10.24 11.70 -4.08
C THR A 113 11.02 10.38 -4.03
N TYR A 114 10.33 9.25 -4.05
CA TYR A 114 10.93 7.91 -4.15
C TYR A 114 10.33 7.16 -5.34
N TYR A 115 11.09 6.21 -5.90
CA TYR A 115 10.58 5.29 -6.92
C TYR A 115 10.17 3.96 -6.28
N TYR A 116 8.98 3.49 -6.63
CA TYR A 116 8.39 2.26 -6.11
C TYR A 116 8.08 1.25 -7.20
N VAL A 117 8.26 -0.03 -6.87
CA VAL A 117 7.78 -1.17 -7.64
C VAL A 117 7.07 -2.11 -6.66
N ASP A 118 5.81 -2.41 -6.91
CA ASP A 118 4.95 -3.27 -6.08
C ASP A 118 4.96 -2.89 -4.59
N GLY A 119 4.89 -1.59 -4.31
CA GLY A 119 4.87 -1.06 -2.94
C GLY A 119 6.23 -1.03 -2.24
N LYS A 120 7.33 -1.42 -2.91
CA LYS A 120 8.69 -1.38 -2.36
C LYS A 120 9.53 -0.25 -2.98
N ARG A 121 10.20 0.56 -2.15
CA ARG A 121 11.20 1.52 -2.60
C ARG A 121 12.29 0.76 -3.37
N THR A 122 12.52 1.17 -4.61
CA THR A 122 13.32 0.39 -5.55
C THR A 122 14.38 1.26 -6.20
N TYR A 123 15.63 0.82 -6.11
CA TYR A 123 16.71 1.32 -6.96
C TYR A 123 16.48 0.82 -8.38
N ALA A 124 16.32 1.75 -9.33
CA ALA A 124 15.96 1.40 -10.70
C ALA A 124 17.02 1.80 -11.74
N GLY A 125 18.06 2.59 -11.39
CA GLY A 125 19.01 3.09 -12.39
C GLY A 125 18.34 4.03 -13.41
N LEU A 126 18.83 4.01 -14.66
CA LEU A 126 18.24 4.78 -15.75
C LEU A 126 16.94 4.09 -16.23
N ILE A 127 15.83 4.80 -16.19
CA ILE A 127 14.50 4.29 -16.59
C ILE A 127 13.81 5.30 -17.49
N GLU A 128 12.85 4.82 -18.29
CA GLU A 128 11.94 5.64 -19.07
C GLU A 128 10.54 5.59 -18.44
N VAL A 129 9.96 6.76 -18.19
CA VAL A 129 8.59 6.91 -17.67
C VAL A 129 7.90 7.95 -18.53
N ASP A 130 6.80 7.58 -19.18
CA ASP A 130 6.02 8.44 -20.09
C ASP A 130 6.86 9.15 -21.16
N GLY A 131 7.88 8.48 -21.69
CA GLY A 131 8.78 9.01 -22.73
C GLY A 131 9.93 9.88 -22.22
N ASP A 132 9.98 10.16 -20.91
CA ASP A 132 11.05 10.92 -20.27
C ASP A 132 12.02 9.98 -19.54
N LEU A 133 13.31 10.28 -19.63
CA LEU A 133 14.36 9.51 -18.96
C LEU A 133 14.66 10.06 -17.57
N TYR A 134 14.76 9.17 -16.59
CA TYR A 134 15.08 9.47 -15.19
C TYR A 134 16.20 8.56 -14.70
N TYR A 135 16.99 9.02 -13.72
CA TYR A 135 17.92 8.15 -13.01
C TYR A 135 17.53 8.03 -11.54
N VAL A 136 17.13 6.82 -11.12
CA VAL A 136 16.84 6.49 -9.73
C VAL A 136 18.11 5.97 -9.07
N ALA A 137 18.63 6.72 -8.10
CA ALA A 137 19.86 6.38 -7.39
C ALA A 137 19.63 5.33 -6.28
N GLY A 138 20.71 4.86 -5.65
CA GLY A 138 20.67 3.76 -4.67
C GLY A 138 19.86 4.07 -3.40
N ASP A 139 19.56 5.33 -3.11
CA ASP A 139 18.63 5.77 -2.06
C ASP A 139 17.15 5.72 -2.51
N CYS A 140 16.89 5.14 -3.68
CA CYS A 140 15.59 5.01 -4.33
C CYS A 140 14.96 6.35 -4.74
N LYS A 141 15.74 7.43 -4.82
CA LYS A 141 15.27 8.77 -5.23
C LYS A 141 15.67 9.08 -6.66
N PRO A 142 14.86 9.84 -7.41
CA PRO A 142 15.30 10.41 -8.68
C PRO A 142 16.40 11.44 -8.44
N VAL A 143 17.41 11.44 -9.30
CA VAL A 143 18.39 12.53 -9.39
C VAL A 143 17.70 13.78 -9.95
N LYS A 144 17.77 14.90 -9.21
CA LYS A 144 17.17 16.19 -9.58
C LYS A 144 18.20 17.32 -9.52
N GLY A 145 18.10 18.28 -10.45
CA GLY A 145 18.79 19.57 -10.43
C GLY A 145 20.32 19.52 -10.56
N LYS A 146 20.90 18.40 -11.04
CA LYS A 146 22.36 18.22 -11.03
C LYS A 146 22.92 17.35 -12.15
N SER A 147 24.22 17.46 -12.35
CA SER A 147 25.00 16.50 -13.12
C SER A 147 25.23 15.23 -12.29
N TYR A 148 25.11 14.07 -12.92
CA TYR A 148 25.27 12.77 -12.29
C TYR A 148 25.89 11.75 -13.25
N PHE A 149 26.61 10.77 -12.71
CA PHE A 149 27.23 9.70 -13.50
C PHE A 149 26.31 8.47 -13.51
N ILE A 150 25.76 8.13 -14.68
CA ILE A 150 24.86 6.99 -14.86
C ILE A 150 25.68 5.71 -14.81
N THR A 151 25.53 4.90 -13.76
CA THR A 151 26.24 3.61 -13.64
C THR A 151 25.38 2.43 -14.08
N HIS A 152 24.07 2.50 -13.90
CA HIS A 152 23.13 1.45 -14.30
C HIS A 152 22.22 1.95 -15.43
N THR A 153 22.50 1.52 -16.66
CA THR A 153 21.87 2.08 -17.87
C THR A 153 20.57 1.38 -18.26
N ASN A 154 20.29 0.20 -17.71
CA ASN A 154 19.21 -0.71 -18.15
C ASN A 154 19.17 -0.95 -19.66
N GLY A 155 20.31 -0.84 -20.35
CA GLY A 155 20.38 -0.97 -21.81
C GLY A 155 19.75 0.20 -22.59
N LEU A 156 19.25 1.25 -21.92
CA LEU A 156 18.70 2.45 -22.56
C LEU A 156 19.81 3.31 -23.21
N ILE A 157 21.05 3.15 -22.77
CA ILE A 157 22.25 3.72 -23.41
C ILE A 157 23.39 2.70 -23.45
N GLU A 158 24.25 2.82 -24.47
CA GLU A 158 25.34 1.87 -24.75
C GLU A 158 26.39 1.80 -23.63
N LYS A 159 26.63 2.92 -22.93
CA LYS A 159 27.66 2.99 -21.87
C LYS A 159 27.33 4.03 -20.82
N SER A 160 27.85 3.80 -19.61
CA SER A 160 27.85 4.77 -18.53
C SER A 160 28.47 6.11 -18.95
N CYS A 161 27.84 7.21 -18.57
CA CYS A 161 28.32 8.55 -18.86
C CYS A 161 27.78 9.57 -17.84
N HIS A 162 28.35 10.77 -17.85
CA HIS A 162 27.72 11.91 -17.16
C HIS A 162 26.43 12.32 -17.88
N ALA A 163 25.47 12.82 -17.13
CA ALA A 163 24.19 13.31 -17.59
C ALA A 163 23.72 14.46 -16.69
N VAL A 164 23.00 15.42 -17.26
CA VAL A 164 22.40 16.54 -16.52
C VAL A 164 20.90 16.29 -16.38
N PHE A 165 20.40 16.33 -15.15
CA PHE A 165 18.99 16.16 -14.82
C PHE A 165 18.40 17.49 -14.33
N GLY A 166 17.18 17.80 -14.79
CA GLY A 166 16.43 18.99 -14.39
C GLY A 166 15.91 18.91 -12.96
N GLU A 167 15.32 20.00 -12.46
CA GLU A 167 14.71 20.04 -11.12
C GLU A 167 13.53 19.05 -10.97
N ASP A 168 12.85 18.75 -12.07
CA ASP A 168 11.81 17.73 -12.16
C ASP A 168 12.37 16.29 -12.21
N GLY A 169 13.68 16.14 -12.37
CA GLY A 169 14.40 14.87 -12.43
C GLY A 169 14.52 14.29 -13.84
N LYS A 170 13.99 14.97 -14.86
CA LYS A 170 14.09 14.53 -16.25
C LYS A 170 15.51 14.73 -16.76
N LEU A 171 15.99 13.79 -17.56
CA LEU A 171 17.25 13.93 -18.29
C LEU A 171 17.14 15.09 -19.27
N VAL A 172 17.98 16.11 -19.10
CA VAL A 172 18.05 17.26 -19.99
C VAL A 172 19.02 16.99 -21.14
N ARG A 173 20.19 16.43 -20.84
CA ARG A 173 21.20 16.07 -21.83
C ARG A 173 22.25 15.12 -21.26
N PHE A 174 22.83 14.29 -22.11
CA PHE A 174 24.08 13.61 -21.79
C PHE A 174 25.24 14.60 -21.75
N GLY A 175 26.20 14.34 -20.86
CA GLY A 175 27.45 15.07 -20.77
C GLY A 175 28.27 14.89 -22.05
N LYS A 176 29.03 15.92 -22.44
CA LYS A 176 30.00 15.77 -23.51
C LYS A 176 31.07 14.78 -23.06
N LYS A 177 31.48 13.89 -23.98
CA LYS A 177 32.63 13.00 -23.79
C LYS A 177 33.89 13.83 -23.50
#